data_AF-A0A1Y5HDR1-F1
#
_entry.id   AF-A0A1Y5HDR1-F1
#
_cell.length_a   1.000
_cell.length_b   1.000
_cell.length_c   1.000
_cell.angle_alpha   90.00
_cell.angle_beta   90.00
_cell.angle_gamma   90.00
#
_symmetry.space_group_name_H-M   'P 1'
#
loop_
_entity.id
_entity.type
_entity.pdbx_description
1 polymer ?
#
loop_
_entity_poly.entity_id
_entity_poly.type
_entity_poly.pdbx_seq_one_letter_code
_entity_poly.pdbx_strand_id
1 'polypeptide(L)'
;MSFFEQITQDPTGFSLFNTLRFVDAKYPESPRLGQANKSNEEHIILRQKPSMAFAHTPLSHFVPANEDFPKDQLFNLSFGLFGPTGAMPYHLTEHAFSREHHSNDPTFARFADVFHHRMISLFYRAEANTQPCIEMDRPAENDFDLLIGALSGLAQLDSKAITDLEEQTVQSIFKDKWDRLYRSGLFSLATRPADGLKSLILDFLQLPVKIEQLSGGWLKLCPDDQFNIGIFSTNNQLGVNTSLGEQVFDAQHKFTV
;
A
#
# COMPACT_ATOMS: atom_id res chain seq x y z
N MET A 1 -6.49 -28.26 -7.34
CA MET A 1 -6.72 -27.53 -8.61
C MET A 1 -6.19 -26.12 -8.43
N SER A 2 -5.39 -25.65 -9.38
CA SER A 2 -4.92 -24.27 -9.44
C SER A 2 -6.10 -23.31 -9.67
N PHE A 3 -6.02 -22.07 -9.17
CA PHE A 3 -7.08 -21.07 -9.35
C PHE A 3 -7.49 -20.88 -10.82
N PHE A 4 -6.51 -20.87 -11.74
CA PHE A 4 -6.80 -20.77 -13.18
C PHE A 4 -7.45 -22.03 -13.75
N GLU A 5 -7.15 -23.22 -13.21
CA GLU A 5 -7.84 -24.46 -13.61
C GLU A 5 -9.32 -24.42 -13.21
N GLN A 6 -9.63 -23.87 -12.04
CA GLN A 6 -11.01 -23.69 -11.58
C GLN A 6 -11.77 -22.75 -12.52
N ILE A 7 -11.20 -21.58 -12.85
CA ILE A 7 -11.82 -20.63 -13.81
C ILE A 7 -11.99 -21.26 -15.20
N THR A 8 -11.04 -22.10 -15.62
CA THR A 8 -11.11 -22.79 -16.92
C THR A 8 -12.24 -23.83 -16.95
N GLN A 9 -12.46 -24.55 -15.84
CA GLN A 9 -13.53 -25.53 -15.72
C GLN A 9 -14.91 -24.89 -15.59
N ASP A 10 -15.03 -23.94 -14.65
CA ASP A 10 -16.27 -23.21 -14.40
C ASP A 10 -15.97 -21.76 -13.99
N PRO A 11 -16.22 -20.78 -14.85
CA PRO A 11 -16.02 -19.37 -14.54
C PRO A 11 -17.14 -18.78 -13.67
N THR A 12 -18.21 -19.54 -13.38
CA THR A 12 -19.31 -19.04 -12.55
C THR A 12 -18.86 -18.89 -11.09
N GLY A 13 -19.29 -17.80 -10.43
CA GLY A 13 -18.90 -17.49 -9.06
C GLY A 13 -17.60 -16.69 -8.90
N PHE A 14 -16.81 -16.52 -9.96
CA PHE A 14 -15.63 -15.66 -9.92
C PHE A 14 -15.97 -14.21 -10.30
N SER A 15 -15.41 -13.26 -9.55
CA SER A 15 -15.50 -11.82 -9.85
C SER A 15 -14.32 -11.37 -10.72
N LEU A 16 -14.57 -10.52 -11.72
CA LEU A 16 -13.53 -9.96 -12.58
C LEU A 16 -12.42 -9.29 -11.76
N PHE A 17 -12.77 -8.37 -10.86
CA PHE A 17 -11.77 -7.61 -10.09
C PHE A 17 -10.98 -8.45 -9.09
N ASN A 18 -11.63 -9.42 -8.44
CA ASN A 18 -10.91 -10.37 -7.56
C ASN A 18 -9.94 -11.24 -8.35
N THR A 19 -10.33 -11.68 -9.56
CA THR A 19 -9.44 -12.43 -10.45
C THR A 19 -8.26 -11.59 -10.90
N LEU A 20 -8.46 -10.31 -11.25
CA LEU A 20 -7.38 -9.40 -11.62
C LEU A 20 -6.45 -9.10 -10.44
N ARG A 21 -6.99 -8.92 -9.23
CA ARG A 21 -6.21 -8.82 -7.99
C ARG A 21 -5.34 -10.04 -7.76
N PHE A 22 -5.90 -11.24 -7.93
CA PHE A 22 -5.13 -12.47 -7.81
C PHE A 22 -3.99 -12.56 -8.84
N VAL A 23 -4.24 -12.16 -10.09
CA VAL A 23 -3.21 -12.08 -11.14
C VAL A 23 -2.12 -11.08 -10.73
N ASP A 24 -2.49 -9.88 -10.29
CA ASP A 24 -1.55 -8.86 -9.84
C ASP A 24 -0.69 -9.40 -8.68
N ALA A 25 -1.29 -10.03 -7.67
CA ALA A 25 -0.55 -10.62 -6.55
C ALA A 25 0.37 -11.78 -6.95
N LYS A 26 -0.05 -12.63 -7.91
CA LYS A 26 0.66 -13.85 -8.29
C LYS A 26 1.94 -13.61 -9.10
N TYR A 27 2.03 -12.50 -9.85
CA TYR A 27 3.16 -12.22 -10.73
C TYR A 27 3.95 -10.96 -10.35
N PRO A 28 4.67 -10.94 -9.19
CA PRO A 28 5.41 -9.77 -8.72
C PRO A 28 6.47 -9.24 -9.69
N GLU A 29 7.09 -10.12 -10.47
CA GLU A 29 8.14 -9.77 -11.44
C GLU A 29 7.63 -8.95 -12.63
N SER A 30 6.32 -8.97 -12.88
CA SER A 30 5.68 -8.23 -13.97
C SER A 30 5.14 -6.89 -13.47
N PRO A 31 5.17 -5.84 -14.31
CA PRO A 31 4.53 -4.59 -13.96
C PRO A 31 3.06 -4.81 -13.66
N ARG A 32 2.57 -4.05 -12.69
CA ARG A 32 1.18 -4.06 -12.25
C ARG A 32 0.23 -3.82 -13.43
N LEU A 33 -0.89 -4.54 -13.47
CA LEU A 33 -1.90 -4.41 -14.54
C LEU A 33 -2.33 -2.95 -14.76
N GLY A 34 -2.18 -2.42 -15.97
CA GLY A 34 -2.52 -1.02 -16.28
C GLY A 34 -1.41 0.00 -16.00
N GLN A 35 -0.30 -0.39 -15.37
CA GLN A 35 0.90 0.45 -15.23
C GLN A 35 1.94 0.18 -16.32
N ALA A 36 1.88 -0.98 -16.98
CA ALA A 36 2.78 -1.30 -18.08
C ALA A 36 2.63 -0.29 -19.24
N ASN A 37 3.75 0.00 -19.92
CA ASN A 37 3.75 0.85 -21.11
C ASN A 37 3.25 0.09 -22.34
N LYS A 38 3.56 -1.21 -22.40
CA LYS A 38 3.15 -2.10 -23.49
C LYS A 38 2.31 -3.25 -22.93
N SER A 39 1.25 -3.62 -23.64
CA SER A 39 0.45 -4.82 -23.33
C SER A 39 1.29 -6.11 -23.31
N ASN A 40 2.41 -6.12 -24.05
CA ASN A 40 3.35 -7.23 -24.06
C ASN A 40 4.23 -7.32 -22.79
N GLU A 41 4.17 -6.36 -21.88
CA GLU A 41 4.85 -6.43 -20.57
C GLU A 41 3.90 -6.95 -19.48
N GLU A 42 2.57 -6.85 -19.66
CA GLU A 42 1.58 -7.38 -18.71
C GLU A 42 1.49 -8.91 -18.81
N HIS A 43 1.33 -9.62 -17.68
CA HIS A 43 1.32 -11.09 -17.68
C HIS A 43 0.09 -11.70 -18.38
N ILE A 44 -1.04 -11.00 -18.38
CA ILE A 44 -2.32 -11.47 -18.93
C ILE A 44 -2.87 -10.51 -19.99
N ILE A 45 -3.54 -11.06 -21.01
CA ILE A 45 -4.28 -10.28 -22.00
C ILE A 45 -5.77 -10.31 -21.64
N LEU A 46 -6.37 -9.14 -21.47
CA LEU A 46 -7.78 -8.98 -21.13
C LEU A 46 -8.59 -8.75 -22.40
N ARG A 47 -9.65 -9.53 -22.57
CA ARG A 47 -10.46 -9.57 -23.78
C ARG A 47 -11.95 -9.52 -23.43
N GLN A 48 -12.75 -9.05 -24.37
CA GLN A 48 -14.20 -9.11 -24.25
C GLN A 48 -14.75 -10.23 -25.15
N LYS A 49 -15.72 -11.00 -24.65
CA LYS A 49 -16.53 -11.88 -25.50
C LYS A 49 -17.80 -11.14 -25.95
N PRO A 50 -18.01 -10.90 -27.25
CA PRO A 50 -19.26 -10.36 -27.76
C PRO A 50 -20.44 -11.26 -27.35
N SER A 51 -21.48 -10.68 -26.77
CA SER A 51 -22.67 -11.41 -26.35
C SER A 51 -23.91 -10.53 -26.43
N MET A 52 -25.03 -11.13 -26.84
CA MET A 52 -26.34 -10.49 -26.87
C MET A 52 -27.16 -10.80 -25.61
N ALA A 53 -26.77 -11.84 -24.89
CA ALA A 53 -27.42 -12.26 -23.66
C ALA A 53 -26.97 -11.40 -22.48
N PHE A 54 -27.87 -11.24 -21.50
CA PHE A 54 -27.50 -10.68 -20.21
C PHE A 54 -26.41 -11.54 -19.54
N ALA A 55 -25.35 -10.89 -19.07
CA ALA A 55 -24.23 -11.58 -18.45
C ALA A 55 -24.63 -12.14 -17.08
N HIS A 56 -24.75 -13.48 -16.97
CA HIS A 56 -25.03 -14.17 -15.72
C HIS A 56 -23.79 -14.30 -14.81
N THR A 57 -22.60 -14.07 -15.38
CA THR A 57 -21.30 -14.06 -14.72
C THR A 57 -20.42 -13.00 -15.38
N PRO A 58 -19.50 -12.35 -14.66
CA PRO A 58 -18.63 -11.36 -15.27
C PRO A 58 -17.54 -11.95 -16.17
N LEU A 59 -17.19 -13.22 -15.99
CA LEU A 59 -16.16 -13.92 -16.75
C LEU A 59 -16.78 -14.95 -17.69
N SER A 60 -16.34 -14.98 -18.95
CA SER A 60 -16.79 -16.00 -19.90
C SER A 60 -15.96 -17.27 -19.85
N HIS A 61 -14.63 -17.15 -19.90
CA HIS A 61 -13.69 -18.27 -19.93
C HIS A 61 -12.26 -17.74 -19.78
N PHE A 62 -11.35 -18.65 -19.47
CA PHE A 62 -9.92 -18.40 -19.41
C PHE A 62 -9.20 -19.34 -20.37
N VAL A 63 -8.22 -18.82 -21.11
CA VAL A 63 -7.37 -19.62 -22.00
C VAL A 63 -5.93 -19.49 -21.50
N PRO A 64 -5.32 -20.56 -20.98
CA PRO A 64 -3.92 -20.53 -20.57
C PRO A 64 -3.01 -20.34 -21.79
N ALA A 65 -1.80 -19.82 -21.55
CA ALA A 65 -0.78 -19.71 -22.60
C ALA A 65 -0.54 -21.05 -23.31
N ASN A 66 -0.55 -21.03 -24.63
CA ASN A 66 -0.36 -22.18 -25.51
C ASN A 66 0.50 -21.78 -26.74
N GLU A 67 0.67 -22.68 -27.71
CA GLU A 67 1.50 -22.42 -28.91
C GLU A 67 0.96 -21.24 -29.75
N ASP A 68 -0.37 -21.10 -29.84
CA ASP A 68 -1.03 -20.01 -30.59
C ASP A 68 -1.00 -18.68 -29.83
N PHE A 69 -1.01 -18.76 -28.50
CA PHE A 69 -1.15 -17.63 -27.60
C PHE A 69 -0.07 -17.68 -26.52
N PRO A 70 1.02 -16.89 -26.67
CA PRO A 70 2.16 -16.95 -25.75
C PRO A 70 1.83 -16.43 -24.33
N LYS A 71 0.62 -15.91 -24.10
CA LYS A 71 0.17 -15.35 -22.82
C LYS A 71 -1.22 -15.82 -22.47
N ASP A 72 -1.46 -15.85 -21.16
CA ASP A 72 -2.77 -16.13 -20.57
C ASP A 72 -3.81 -15.11 -21.04
N GLN A 73 -5.03 -15.57 -21.31
CA GLN A 73 -6.12 -14.73 -21.77
C GLN A 73 -7.33 -14.86 -20.87
N LEU A 74 -7.86 -13.71 -20.46
CA LEU A 74 -9.09 -13.64 -19.68
C LEU A 74 -10.19 -12.98 -20.51
N PHE A 75 -11.28 -13.71 -20.70
CA PHE A 75 -12.46 -13.21 -21.40
C PHE A 75 -13.51 -12.77 -20.41
N ASN A 76 -13.92 -11.51 -20.49
CA ASN A 76 -15.03 -10.97 -19.71
C ASN A 76 -16.32 -10.88 -20.54
N LEU A 77 -17.43 -10.68 -19.83
CA LEU A 77 -18.74 -10.34 -20.40
C LEU A 77 -19.24 -8.97 -19.90
N SER A 78 -18.74 -8.49 -18.75
CA SER A 78 -19.28 -7.30 -18.08
C SER A 78 -18.82 -5.96 -18.66
N PHE A 79 -17.64 -5.88 -19.27
CA PHE A 79 -17.04 -4.60 -19.62
C PHE A 79 -16.40 -4.60 -21.01
N GLY A 80 -16.85 -3.67 -21.85
CA GLY A 80 -16.28 -3.39 -23.16
C GLY A 80 -17.32 -2.82 -24.13
N LEU A 81 -17.00 -2.81 -25.42
CA LEU A 81 -17.81 -2.21 -26.47
C LEU A 81 -19.02 -3.06 -26.87
N PHE A 82 -18.89 -4.39 -26.82
CA PHE A 82 -19.88 -5.33 -27.32
C PHE A 82 -20.68 -5.96 -26.18
N GLY A 83 -22.00 -5.79 -26.19
CA GLY A 83 -22.84 -6.35 -25.13
C GLY A 83 -24.20 -5.68 -25.05
N PRO A 84 -25.11 -6.20 -24.22
CA PRO A 84 -26.37 -5.52 -23.91
C PRO A 84 -26.15 -4.17 -23.21
N THR A 85 -25.05 -4.04 -22.47
CA THR A 85 -24.61 -2.81 -21.79
C THR A 85 -23.39 -2.17 -22.48
N GLY A 86 -23.05 -2.62 -23.70
CA GLY A 86 -21.91 -2.12 -24.45
C GLY A 86 -22.16 -0.72 -25.01
N ALA A 87 -21.10 0.05 -25.22
CA ALA A 87 -21.20 1.41 -25.76
C ALA A 87 -21.59 1.45 -27.24
N MET A 88 -21.37 0.35 -27.98
CA MET A 88 -21.63 0.31 -29.42
C MET A 88 -23.08 -0.04 -29.74
N PRO A 89 -23.60 0.42 -30.89
CA PRO A 89 -24.91 0.00 -31.39
C PRO A 89 -25.04 -1.53 -31.46
N TYR A 90 -26.23 -2.03 -31.12
CA TYR A 90 -26.51 -3.46 -30.99
C TYR A 90 -26.21 -4.27 -32.26
N HIS A 91 -26.42 -3.69 -33.45
CA HIS A 91 -26.10 -4.35 -34.73
C HIS A 91 -24.61 -4.65 -34.90
N LEU A 92 -23.70 -3.87 -34.28
CA LEU A 92 -22.26 -4.15 -34.31
C LEU A 92 -21.88 -5.28 -33.35
N THR A 93 -22.57 -5.38 -32.21
CA THR A 93 -22.46 -6.54 -31.31
C THR A 93 -22.93 -7.81 -32.01
N GLU A 94 -24.06 -7.75 -32.74
CA GLU A 94 -24.56 -8.88 -33.54
C GLU A 94 -23.56 -9.29 -34.61
N HIS A 95 -23.00 -8.32 -35.34
CA HIS A 95 -22.01 -8.56 -36.37
C HIS A 95 -20.73 -9.18 -35.80
N ALA A 96 -20.24 -8.70 -34.65
CA ALA A 96 -19.08 -9.28 -33.96
C ALA A 96 -19.35 -10.73 -33.56
N PHE A 97 -20.51 -10.98 -32.93
CA PHE A 97 -20.93 -12.30 -32.50
C PHE A 97 -21.08 -13.27 -33.69
N SER A 98 -21.74 -12.83 -34.77
CA SER A 98 -21.99 -13.64 -35.95
C SER A 98 -20.71 -14.01 -36.70
N ARG A 99 -19.74 -13.08 -36.80
CA ARG A 99 -18.44 -13.39 -37.42
C ARG A 99 -17.65 -14.41 -36.60
N GLU A 100 -17.58 -14.22 -35.28
CA GLU A 100 -16.87 -15.14 -34.40
C GLU A 100 -17.52 -16.53 -34.38
N HIS A 101 -18.86 -16.61 -34.31
CA HIS A 101 -19.58 -17.88 -34.16
C HIS A 101 -19.88 -18.61 -35.48
N HIS A 102 -20.33 -17.90 -36.52
CA HIS A 102 -20.75 -18.53 -37.78
C HIS A 102 -19.62 -18.60 -38.81
N SER A 103 -18.76 -17.57 -38.84
CA SER A 103 -17.69 -17.46 -39.84
C SER A 103 -16.32 -17.89 -39.29
N ASN A 104 -16.23 -18.27 -38.01
CA ASN A 104 -14.97 -18.54 -37.29
C ASN A 104 -13.92 -17.43 -37.47
N ASP A 105 -14.39 -16.18 -37.57
CA ASP A 105 -13.55 -15.02 -37.82
C ASP A 105 -13.66 -14.04 -36.65
N PRO A 106 -12.73 -14.11 -35.69
CA PRO A 106 -12.75 -13.25 -34.53
C PRO A 106 -12.13 -11.86 -34.80
N THR A 107 -11.70 -11.54 -36.03
CA THR A 107 -10.87 -10.36 -36.33
C THR A 107 -11.46 -9.06 -35.83
N PHE A 108 -12.77 -8.86 -35.96
CA PHE A 108 -13.43 -7.64 -35.48
C PHE A 108 -13.41 -7.52 -33.95
N ALA A 109 -13.64 -8.63 -33.23
CA ALA A 109 -13.54 -8.66 -31.77
C ALA A 109 -12.07 -8.48 -31.30
N ARG A 110 -11.11 -9.15 -31.96
CA ARG A 110 -9.68 -9.04 -31.63
C ARG A 110 -9.12 -7.65 -31.89
N PHE A 111 -9.61 -6.96 -32.92
CA PHE A 111 -9.26 -5.56 -33.16
C PHE A 111 -9.74 -4.68 -32.00
N ALA A 112 -10.97 -4.87 -31.53
CA ALA A 112 -11.50 -4.13 -30.39
C ALA A 112 -10.74 -4.42 -29.08
N ASP A 113 -10.23 -5.66 -28.93
CA ASP A 113 -9.45 -6.05 -27.73
C ASP A 113 -8.19 -5.23 -27.52
N VAL A 114 -7.62 -4.63 -28.56
CA VAL A 114 -6.51 -3.67 -28.43
C VAL A 114 -6.90 -2.52 -27.50
N PHE A 115 -8.15 -2.06 -27.58
CA PHE A 115 -8.69 -1.01 -26.73
C PHE A 115 -9.24 -1.60 -25.42
N HIS A 116 -9.95 -2.73 -25.48
CA HIS A 116 -10.53 -3.34 -24.27
C HIS A 116 -9.47 -3.67 -23.24
N HIS A 117 -8.34 -4.25 -23.64
CA HIS A 117 -7.30 -4.63 -22.70
C HIS A 117 -6.86 -3.45 -21.83
N ARG A 118 -6.51 -2.32 -22.47
CA ARG A 118 -6.08 -1.13 -21.73
C ARG A 118 -7.19 -0.55 -20.88
N MET A 119 -8.41 -0.47 -21.40
CA MET A 119 -9.55 0.10 -20.66
C MET A 119 -9.94 -0.74 -19.44
N ILE A 120 -9.94 -2.08 -19.56
CA ILE A 120 -10.22 -2.99 -18.44
C ILE A 120 -9.10 -2.89 -17.40
N SER A 121 -7.83 -2.91 -17.82
CA SER A 121 -6.69 -2.78 -16.90
C SER A 121 -6.73 -1.46 -16.13
N LEU A 122 -7.07 -0.35 -16.79
CA LEU A 122 -7.22 0.96 -16.12
C LEU A 122 -8.44 1.01 -15.20
N PHE A 123 -9.55 0.38 -15.59
CA PHE A 123 -10.74 0.31 -14.74
C PHE A 123 -10.47 -0.46 -13.44
N TYR A 124 -9.76 -1.58 -13.54
CA TYR A 124 -9.26 -2.30 -12.37
C TYR A 124 -8.27 -1.45 -11.55
N ARG A 125 -7.32 -0.77 -12.21
CA ARG A 125 -6.33 0.05 -11.50
C ARG A 125 -6.96 1.22 -10.73
N ALA A 126 -8.04 1.80 -11.25
CA ALA A 126 -8.79 2.83 -10.54
C ALA A 126 -9.37 2.31 -9.21
N GLU A 127 -9.84 1.06 -9.16
CA GLU A 127 -10.26 0.42 -7.92
C GLU A 127 -9.06 0.06 -7.03
N ALA A 128 -8.05 -0.61 -7.59
CA ALA A 128 -6.86 -1.07 -6.87
C ALA A 128 -6.17 0.08 -6.11
N ASN A 129 -6.00 1.24 -6.76
CA ASN A 129 -5.36 2.42 -6.18
C ASN A 129 -6.14 3.02 -5.00
N THR A 130 -7.44 2.70 -4.84
CA THR A 130 -8.25 3.21 -3.72
C THR A 130 -8.30 2.25 -2.52
N GLN A 131 -7.80 1.03 -2.68
CA GLN A 131 -7.92 -0.02 -1.68
C GLN A 131 -6.54 -0.41 -1.12
N PRO A 132 -6.21 0.01 0.13
CA PRO A 132 -4.94 -0.35 0.76
C PRO A 132 -4.70 -1.85 0.83
N CYS A 133 -5.75 -2.65 0.99
CA CYS A 133 -5.63 -4.11 1.08
C CYS A 133 -5.14 -4.75 -0.22
N ILE A 134 -5.42 -4.16 -1.38
CA ILE A 134 -4.93 -4.68 -2.68
C ILE A 134 -3.44 -4.38 -2.82
N GLU A 135 -3.05 -3.18 -2.43
CA GLU A 135 -1.65 -2.73 -2.46
C GLU A 135 -0.75 -3.54 -1.52
N MET A 136 -1.28 -4.00 -0.38
CA MET A 136 -0.59 -4.89 0.55
C MET A 136 -0.25 -6.27 -0.05
N ASP A 137 -0.90 -6.72 -1.12
CA ASP A 137 -0.56 -7.98 -1.77
C ASP A 137 0.84 -7.93 -2.42
N ARG A 138 1.34 -6.73 -2.73
CA ARG A 138 2.71 -6.47 -3.22
C ARG A 138 3.45 -5.51 -2.28
N PRO A 139 3.94 -5.98 -1.12
CA PRO A 139 4.49 -5.13 -0.07
C PRO A 139 5.78 -4.36 -0.42
N ALA A 140 6.47 -4.78 -1.49
CA ALA A 140 7.67 -4.11 -1.98
C ALA A 140 7.37 -2.84 -2.79
N GLU A 141 6.18 -2.75 -3.38
CA GLU A 141 5.73 -1.66 -4.25
C GLU A 141 4.54 -0.89 -3.65
N ASN A 142 4.29 -1.05 -2.35
CA ASN A 142 3.12 -0.50 -1.69
C ASN A 142 3.27 1.01 -1.42
N ASP A 143 2.64 1.82 -2.26
CA ASP A 143 2.65 3.28 -2.14
C ASP A 143 1.88 3.77 -0.89
N PHE A 144 0.92 3.01 -0.36
CA PHE A 144 0.20 3.40 0.86
C PHE A 144 1.10 3.42 2.09
N ASP A 145 2.15 2.59 2.13
CA ASP A 145 3.11 2.60 3.24
C ASP A 145 3.78 3.98 3.38
N LEU A 146 4.03 4.68 2.26
CA LEU A 146 4.59 6.04 2.27
C LEU A 146 3.59 7.03 2.87
N LEU A 147 2.31 6.95 2.49
CA LEU A 147 1.26 7.85 2.97
C LEU A 147 1.03 7.70 4.48
N ILE A 148 0.96 6.45 4.97
CA ILE A 148 0.81 6.16 6.39
C ILE A 148 2.11 6.49 7.15
N GLY A 149 3.26 6.20 6.55
CA GLY A 149 4.58 6.53 7.07
C GLY A 149 4.74 8.03 7.31
N ALA A 150 4.27 8.87 6.38
CA ALA A 150 4.32 10.32 6.51
C ALA A 150 3.61 10.84 7.77
N LEU A 151 2.49 10.23 8.17
CA LEU A 151 1.79 10.59 9.42
C LEU A 151 2.62 10.33 10.68
N SER A 152 3.50 9.32 10.62
CA SER A 152 4.35 8.92 11.75
C SER A 152 5.72 9.62 11.79
N GLY A 153 5.96 10.59 10.89
CA GLY A 153 7.29 11.19 10.71
C GLY A 153 8.27 10.29 9.96
N LEU A 154 7.79 9.20 9.36
CA LEU A 154 8.56 8.26 8.54
C LEU A 154 8.39 8.54 7.04
N ALA A 155 8.17 9.80 6.65
CA ALA A 155 8.11 10.21 5.23
C ALA A 155 9.42 9.87 4.47
N GLN A 156 10.48 9.56 5.19
CA GLN A 156 11.76 9.07 4.68
C GLN A 156 11.72 7.59 4.24
N LEU A 157 10.61 6.86 4.39
CA LEU A 157 10.50 5.45 3.97
C LEU A 157 10.66 5.21 2.45
N ASP A 158 10.75 6.25 1.63
CA ASP A 158 11.18 6.09 0.25
C ASP A 158 12.69 5.82 0.19
N SER A 159 13.03 4.54 0.00
CA SER A 159 14.41 4.05 -0.16
C SER A 159 15.23 4.81 -1.20
N LYS A 160 14.58 5.50 -2.16
CA LYS A 160 15.25 6.28 -3.21
C LYS A 160 15.63 7.69 -2.78
N ALA A 161 15.02 8.23 -1.73
CA ALA A 161 15.21 9.62 -1.28
C ALA A 161 16.20 9.76 -0.13
N ILE A 162 16.61 8.67 0.52
CA ILE A 162 17.56 8.70 1.64
C ILE A 162 18.98 8.48 1.11
N THR A 163 19.71 9.55 0.85
CA THR A 163 21.15 9.48 0.52
C THR A 163 22.05 9.86 1.70
N ASP A 164 21.50 10.52 2.73
CA ASP A 164 22.29 11.22 3.76
C ASP A 164 22.05 10.74 5.21
N LEU A 165 21.28 9.68 5.45
CA LEU A 165 21.10 9.10 6.80
C LEU A 165 22.08 7.94 7.03
N GLU A 166 22.58 7.81 8.27
CA GLU A 166 23.43 6.68 8.68
C GLU A 166 22.76 5.34 8.34
N GLU A 167 23.47 4.46 7.62
CA GLU A 167 22.97 3.18 7.11
C GLU A 167 22.29 2.32 8.18
N GLN A 168 22.76 2.37 9.43
CA GLN A 168 22.19 1.61 10.55
C GLN A 168 20.80 2.09 10.96
N THR A 169 20.56 3.41 10.91
CA THR A 169 19.27 4.01 11.25
C THR A 169 18.25 3.65 10.17
N VAL A 170 18.64 3.72 8.91
CA VAL A 170 17.83 3.33 7.74
C VAL A 170 17.45 1.85 7.80
N GLN A 171 18.41 0.96 8.06
CA GLN A 171 18.13 -0.49 8.15
C GLN A 171 17.15 -0.84 9.28
N SER A 172 17.23 -0.18 10.44
CA SER A 172 16.27 -0.39 11.54
C SER A 172 14.84 0.06 11.18
N ILE A 173 14.71 1.13 10.39
CA ILE A 173 13.42 1.68 9.96
C ILE A 173 12.72 0.73 8.98
N PHE A 174 13.48 0.10 8.07
CA PHE A 174 12.92 -0.80 7.06
C PHE A 174 12.63 -2.21 7.59
N LYS A 175 13.45 -2.73 8.52
CA LYS A 175 13.28 -4.10 9.05
C LYS A 175 11.96 -4.29 9.79
N ASP A 176 11.59 -3.31 10.62
CA ASP A 176 10.39 -3.36 11.46
C ASP A 176 9.34 -2.31 11.00
N LYS A 177 9.28 -2.05 9.68
CA LYS A 177 8.43 -0.97 9.13
C LYS A 177 6.97 -1.11 9.53
N TRP A 178 6.45 -2.34 9.53
CA TRP A 178 5.03 -2.61 9.81
C TRP A 178 4.65 -2.32 11.26
N ASP A 179 5.53 -2.57 12.23
CA ASP A 179 5.27 -2.28 13.64
C ASP A 179 5.11 -0.77 13.86
N ARG A 180 5.93 0.02 13.17
CA ARG A 180 5.83 1.48 13.20
C ARG A 180 4.61 2.00 12.46
N LEU A 181 4.30 1.46 11.27
CA LEU A 181 3.11 1.84 10.49
C LEU A 181 1.82 1.53 11.24
N TYR A 182 1.75 0.38 11.92
CA TYR A 182 0.62 -0.02 12.77
C TYR A 182 0.38 0.97 13.92
N ARG A 183 1.45 1.60 14.41
CA ARG A 183 1.42 2.63 15.47
C ARG A 183 1.45 4.06 14.94
N SER A 184 1.26 4.27 13.64
CA SER A 184 1.29 5.59 13.00
C SER A 184 0.35 6.60 13.66
N GLY A 185 -0.85 6.17 14.06
CA GLY A 185 -1.79 7.01 14.80
C GLY A 185 -1.21 7.55 16.11
N LEU A 186 -0.45 6.74 16.86
CA LEU A 186 0.21 7.18 18.09
C LEU A 186 1.36 8.15 17.81
N PHE A 187 2.15 7.89 16.77
CA PHE A 187 3.27 8.74 16.39
C PHE A 187 2.84 10.07 15.74
N SER A 188 1.64 10.12 15.16
CA SER A 188 1.06 11.33 14.57
C SER A 188 0.64 12.38 15.60
N LEU A 189 0.54 12.00 16.88
CA LEU A 189 0.19 12.94 17.96
C LEU A 189 1.28 13.99 18.14
N ALA A 190 0.88 15.24 18.41
CA ALA A 190 1.81 16.32 18.71
C ALA A 190 2.57 16.11 20.04
N THR A 191 1.98 15.35 20.97
CA THR A 191 2.57 14.99 22.26
C THR A 191 2.87 13.50 22.34
N ARG A 192 3.70 13.09 23.30
CA ARG A 192 4.04 11.69 23.57
C ARG A 192 3.43 11.27 24.91
N PRO A 193 2.16 10.80 24.92
CA PRO A 193 1.48 10.46 26.16
C PRO A 193 2.07 9.20 26.80
N ALA A 194 2.08 9.15 28.13
CA ALA A 194 2.56 7.98 28.88
C ALA A 194 1.79 6.70 28.51
N ASP A 195 0.47 6.78 28.36
CA ASP A 195 -0.33 5.61 27.94
C ASP A 195 0.07 5.07 26.58
N GLY A 196 0.52 5.95 25.67
CA GLY A 196 1.07 5.58 24.38
C GLY A 196 2.35 4.76 24.52
N LEU A 197 3.29 5.25 25.34
CA LEU A 197 4.53 4.52 25.62
C LEU A 197 4.24 3.18 26.32
N LYS A 198 3.31 3.15 27.27
CA LYS A 198 2.88 1.93 27.94
C LYS A 198 2.33 0.91 26.94
N SER A 199 1.48 1.35 26.02
CA SER A 199 0.91 0.48 24.97
C SER A 199 1.99 -0.08 24.04
N LEU A 200 3.00 0.72 23.68
CA LEU A 200 4.13 0.25 22.86
C LEU A 200 4.93 -0.85 23.57
N ILE A 201 5.33 -0.60 24.82
CA ILE A 201 6.17 -1.53 25.58
C ILE A 201 5.39 -2.80 25.94
N LEU A 202 4.11 -2.68 26.30
CA LEU A 202 3.25 -3.82 26.58
C LEU A 202 3.09 -4.72 25.35
N ASP A 203 2.87 -4.15 24.17
CA ASP A 203 2.71 -4.94 22.94
C ASP A 203 4.02 -5.63 22.53
N PHE A 204 5.16 -4.96 22.71
CA PHE A 204 6.46 -5.52 22.36
C PHE A 204 6.93 -6.59 23.34
N LEU A 205 6.83 -6.33 24.66
CA LEU A 205 7.35 -7.22 25.70
C LEU A 205 6.31 -8.24 26.19
N GLN A 206 5.02 -8.03 25.93
CA GLN A 206 3.91 -8.86 26.43
C GLN A 206 3.92 -9.01 27.97
N LEU A 207 4.38 -7.96 28.67
CA LEU A 207 4.48 -7.89 30.13
C LEU A 207 3.68 -6.70 30.69
N PRO A 208 3.21 -6.77 31.94
CA PRO A 208 2.57 -5.64 32.59
C PRO A 208 3.60 -4.52 32.83
N VAL A 209 3.34 -3.33 32.26
CA VAL A 209 4.21 -2.15 32.36
C VAL A 209 3.50 -1.04 33.14
N LYS A 210 4.22 -0.35 34.03
CA LYS A 210 3.70 0.80 34.79
C LYS A 210 4.63 2.00 34.61
N ILE A 211 4.12 3.06 34.02
CA ILE A 211 4.89 4.29 33.82
C ILE A 211 4.58 5.28 34.96
N GLU A 212 5.61 5.61 35.73
CA GLU A 212 5.57 6.62 36.78
C GLU A 212 6.05 7.97 36.21
N GLN A 213 5.09 8.84 35.92
CA GLN A 213 5.35 10.19 35.43
C GLN A 213 5.89 11.08 36.55
N LEU A 214 6.64 12.11 36.17
CA LEU A 214 7.19 13.12 37.07
C LEU A 214 8.11 12.53 38.15
N SER A 215 8.97 11.58 37.76
CA SER A 215 9.93 10.98 38.67
C SER A 215 11.08 11.97 38.92
N GLY A 216 11.17 12.51 40.13
CA GLY A 216 12.21 13.45 40.53
C GLY A 216 13.64 12.94 40.35
N GLY A 217 14.54 13.81 39.90
CA GLY A 217 15.96 13.52 39.72
C GLY A 217 16.84 14.74 39.94
N TRP A 218 18.09 14.50 40.33
CA TRP A 218 19.11 15.54 40.40
C TRP A 218 19.71 15.75 39.01
N LEU A 219 19.56 16.95 38.47
CA LEU A 219 20.20 17.42 37.25
C LEU A 219 21.50 18.11 37.62
N LYS A 220 22.61 17.65 37.04
CA LYS A 220 23.91 18.29 37.23
C LYS A 220 24.00 19.56 36.40
N LEU A 221 24.31 20.68 37.06
CA LEU A 221 24.54 21.94 36.39
C LEU A 221 25.93 21.95 35.74
N CYS A 222 26.02 22.45 34.51
CA CYS A 222 27.31 22.74 33.89
C CYS A 222 28.05 23.78 34.74
N PRO A 223 29.40 23.77 34.79
CA PRO A 223 30.17 24.74 35.58
C PRO A 223 29.82 26.20 35.27
N ASP A 224 29.46 26.51 34.02
CA ASP A 224 29.07 27.84 33.56
C ASP A 224 27.69 28.29 34.10
N ASP A 225 26.81 27.33 34.44
CA ASP A 225 25.49 27.58 35.00
C ASP A 225 25.50 27.68 36.53
N GLN A 226 26.63 27.35 37.17
CA GLN A 226 26.78 27.38 38.63
C GLN A 226 26.97 28.81 39.14
N PHE A 227 26.30 29.12 40.25
CA PHE A 227 26.45 30.40 40.90
C PHE A 227 27.79 30.48 41.64
N ASN A 228 28.63 31.43 41.22
CA ASN A 228 29.92 31.72 41.83
C ASN A 228 29.99 33.19 42.28
N ILE A 229 30.35 33.41 43.54
CA ILE A 229 30.51 34.76 44.08
C ILE A 229 31.70 35.44 43.41
N GLY A 230 31.50 36.66 42.92
CA GLY A 230 32.54 37.45 42.26
C GLY A 230 32.70 37.21 40.76
N ILE A 231 31.90 36.31 40.17
CA ILE A 231 31.86 36.06 38.73
C ILE A 231 30.56 36.62 38.16
N PHE A 232 30.65 37.35 37.04
CA PHE A 232 29.48 37.81 36.30
C PHE A 232 28.96 36.68 35.42
N SER A 233 27.78 36.13 35.74
CA SER A 233 27.11 35.09 34.94
C SER A 233 25.65 35.46 34.71
N THR A 234 24.96 34.76 33.81
CA THR A 234 23.54 34.98 33.56
C THR A 234 22.65 34.52 34.72
N ASN A 235 23.14 33.66 35.62
CA ASN A 235 22.37 32.96 36.67
C ASN A 235 22.65 33.51 38.10
N ASN A 236 22.95 34.80 38.23
CA ASN A 236 23.42 35.43 39.48
C ASN A 236 22.40 36.37 40.15
N GLN A 237 21.13 36.34 39.73
CA GLN A 237 20.07 37.14 40.33
C GLN A 237 19.26 36.33 41.35
N LEU A 238 19.39 36.71 42.62
CA LEU A 238 18.67 36.11 43.73
C LEU A 238 17.15 36.23 43.53
N GLY A 239 16.44 35.11 43.66
CA GLY A 239 14.99 35.04 43.51
C GLY A 239 14.48 35.01 42.07
N VAL A 240 15.38 35.08 41.08
CA VAL A 240 15.03 35.02 39.65
C VAL A 240 15.56 33.75 39.01
N ASN A 241 16.88 33.54 39.04
CA ASN A 241 17.52 32.44 38.30
C ASN A 241 18.77 31.84 38.98
N THR A 242 19.06 32.24 40.21
CA THR A 242 20.15 31.65 41.00
C THR A 242 19.75 30.28 41.57
N SER A 243 20.58 29.27 41.29
CA SER A 243 20.50 27.94 41.90
C SER A 243 21.67 27.72 42.86
N LEU A 244 21.42 27.01 43.96
CA LEU A 244 22.44 26.72 44.98
C LEU A 244 23.09 25.35 44.72
N GLY A 245 24.42 25.34 44.61
CA GLY A 245 25.21 24.11 44.48
C GLY A 245 25.44 23.66 43.04
N GLU A 246 25.92 22.43 42.86
CA GLU A 246 26.24 21.84 41.56
C GLU A 246 25.09 21.07 40.90
N GLN A 247 23.95 20.92 41.60
CA GLN A 247 22.82 20.11 41.16
C GLN A 247 21.49 20.77 41.51
N VAL A 248 20.49 20.61 40.64
CA VAL A 248 19.11 21.07 40.86
C VAL A 248 18.18 19.87 40.81
N PHE A 249 17.25 19.80 41.75
CA PHE A 249 16.22 18.77 41.73
C PHE A 249 15.09 19.18 40.79
N ASP A 250 14.79 18.35 39.80
CA ASP A 250 13.64 18.53 38.91
C ASP A 250 12.82 17.24 38.78
N ALA A 251 11.51 17.40 38.66
CA ALA A 251 10.56 16.32 38.46
C ALA A 251 9.97 16.30 37.05
N GLN A 252 10.23 17.29 36.18
CA GLN A 252 9.61 17.38 34.87
C GLN A 252 10.38 16.60 33.78
N HIS A 253 11.69 16.45 33.93
CA HIS A 253 12.55 15.87 32.90
C HIS A 253 12.62 14.34 32.87
N LYS A 254 12.09 13.63 33.87
CA LYS A 254 12.26 12.18 34.00
C LYS A 254 10.96 11.44 34.32
N PHE A 255 10.86 10.23 33.78
CA PHE A 255 9.84 9.24 34.12
C PHE A 255 10.52 7.88 34.35
N THR A 256 9.83 6.99 35.04
CA THR A 256 10.28 5.60 35.31
C THR A 256 9.32 4.63 34.64
N VAL A 257 9.83 3.55 34.06
CA VAL A 257 9.08 2.51 33.32
C VAL A 257 9.22 1.17 34.02
#